data_AF-A0A0P9CVP2-F1
#
_entry.id   AF-A0A0P9CVP2-F1
#
_cell.length_a   1.000
_cell.length_b   1.000
_cell.length_c   1.000
_cell.angle_alpha   90.00
_cell.angle_beta   90.00
_cell.angle_gamma   90.00
#
_symmetry.space_group_name_H-M   'P 1'
#
loop_
_entity.id
_entity.type
_entity.pdbx_description
1 polymer ?
#
loop_
_entity_poly.entity_id
_entity_poly.type
_entity_poly.pdbx_seq_one_letter_code
_entity_poly.pdbx_strand_id
1 'polypeptide(L)' 'GFDGRRGSSFNESLALFGLPLSEATMETNPTTGQQYLTQHFERARFEFHPENQPPYDVLLGLLGRELSGKP' A
#
# COMPACT_ATOMS: atom_id res chain seq x y z
N GLY A 1 17.43 -2.19 2.92
CA GLY A 1 17.46 -0.74 2.74
C GLY A 1 18.69 -0.36 1.98
N PHE A 2 18.69 0.85 1.43
CA PHE A 2 19.87 1.48 0.82
C PHE A 2 20.96 1.82 1.87
N ASP A 3 20.74 1.47 3.14
CA ASP A 3 21.65 1.57 4.28
C ASP A 3 22.22 0.22 4.77
N GLY A 4 22.00 -0.88 4.04
CA GLY A 4 22.51 -2.20 4.41
C GLY A 4 21.79 -2.89 5.57
N ARG A 5 20.68 -2.33 6.09
CA ARG A 5 19.79 -3.03 7.01
C ARG A 5 18.80 -3.91 6.23
N ARG A 6 18.50 -5.11 6.76
CA ARG A 6 17.37 -5.93 6.26
C ARG A 6 16.08 -5.15 6.54
N GLY A 7 15.34 -4.81 5.48
CA GLY A 7 14.16 -3.94 5.53
C GLY A 7 14.44 -2.51 5.04
N SER A 8 13.40 -1.81 4.59
CA SER A 8 13.49 -0.37 4.29
C SER A 8 13.61 0.42 5.59
N SER A 9 14.47 1.44 5.63
CA SER A 9 14.53 2.32 6.80
C SER A 9 13.24 3.14 6.91
N PHE A 10 12.90 3.63 8.11
CA PHE A 10 11.73 4.49 8.30
C PHE A 10 11.78 5.73 7.38
N ASN A 11 12.97 6.32 7.22
CA ASN A 11 13.16 7.47 6.34
C ASN A 11 12.99 7.12 4.86
N GLU A 12 13.41 5.92 4.43
CA GLU A 12 13.16 5.42 3.07
C GLU A 12 11.66 5.21 2.84
N SER A 13 10.96 4.57 3.78
CA SER A 13 9.51 4.38 3.70
C SER A 13 8.77 5.72 3.68
N LEU A 14 9.19 6.69 4.50
CA LEU A 14 8.62 8.03 4.51
C LEU A 14 8.89 8.77 3.20
N ALA A 15 10.06 8.60 2.59
CA ALA A 15 10.38 9.21 1.29
C ALA A 15 9.57 8.58 0.15
N LEU A 16 9.30 7.28 0.21
CA LEU A 16 8.52 6.58 -0.82
C LEU A 16 7.01 6.81 -0.67
N PHE A 17 6.46 6.57 0.51
CA PHE A 17 5.00 6.49 0.73
C PHE A 17 4.41 7.69 1.46
N GLY A 18 5.22 8.42 2.22
CA GLY A 18 4.77 9.56 3.02
C GLY A 18 4.23 9.17 4.38
N LEU A 19 3.60 10.11 5.07
CA LEU A 19 3.00 9.88 6.38
C LEU A 19 1.77 8.98 6.26
N PRO A 20 1.47 8.16 7.30
CA PRO A 20 0.20 7.46 7.37
C PRO A 20 -0.94 8.47 7.50
N LEU A 21 -1.96 8.31 6.67
CA LEU A 21 -3.18 9.12 6.70
C LEU A 21 -4.28 8.49 7.56
N SER A 22 -4.21 7.17 7.75
CA SER A 22 -5.19 6.39 8.51
C SER A 22 -4.53 5.27 9.30
N GLU A 23 -5.25 4.75 10.30
CA GLU A 23 -5.04 3.37 10.75
C GLU A 23 -5.46 2.38 9.66
N ALA A 24 -5.07 1.12 9.80
CA ALA A 24 -5.51 0.07 8.88
C ALA A 24 -6.97 -0.32 9.15
N THR A 25 -7.81 -0.35 8.12
CA THR A 25 -9.24 -0.67 8.21
C THR A 25 -9.67 -1.63 7.11
N MET A 26 -10.75 -2.38 7.33
CA MET A 26 -11.33 -3.20 6.27
C MET A 26 -12.02 -2.30 5.23
N GLU A 27 -11.62 -2.41 3.98
CA GLU A 27 -12.18 -1.63 2.87
C GLU A 27 -12.54 -2.53 1.70
N THR A 28 -13.58 -2.15 0.95
CA THR A 28 -13.99 -2.87 -0.27
C THR A 28 -13.15 -2.39 -1.44
N ASN A 29 -12.40 -3.29 -2.07
CA ASN A 29 -11.70 -3.02 -3.31
C ASN A 29 -12.71 -2.75 -4.44
N PRO A 30 -12.69 -1.57 -5.09
CA PRO A 30 -13.70 -1.19 -6.07
C PRO A 30 -13.62 -1.98 -7.39
N THR A 31 -12.50 -2.66 -7.66
CA THR A 31 -12.28 -3.46 -8.87
C THR A 31 -12.80 -4.88 -8.69
N THR A 32 -12.56 -5.49 -7.54
CA THR A 32 -12.90 -6.91 -7.28
C THR A 32 -14.15 -7.09 -6.42
N GLY A 33 -14.57 -6.06 -5.68
CA GLY A 33 -15.65 -6.14 -4.69
C GLY A 33 -15.27 -6.89 -3.41
N GLN A 34 -14.02 -7.33 -3.27
CA GLN A 34 -13.54 -8.04 -2.09
C GLN A 34 -13.12 -7.07 -0.99
N GLN A 35 -13.15 -7.51 0.26
CA GLN A 35 -12.71 -6.69 1.38
C GLN A 35 -11.29 -7.06 1.80
N TYR A 36 -10.43 -6.05 1.92
CA TYR A 36 -9.05 -6.21 2.36
C TYR A 36 -8.74 -5.27 3.53
N LEU A 37 -7.79 -5.67 4.37
CA LEU A 37 -7.22 -4.78 5.37
C LEU A 37 -6.32 -3.78 4.63
N THR A 38 -6.66 -2.50 4.77
CA THR A 38 -6.12 -1.43 3.93
C THR A 38 -5.60 -0.28 4.79
N GLN A 39 -4.42 0.26 4.45
CA GLN A 39 -3.90 1.48 5.07
C GLN A 39 -3.51 2.52 4.01
N HIS A 40 -3.90 3.76 4.26
CA HIS A 40 -3.59 4.90 3.39
C HIS A 40 -2.37 5.68 3.89
N PHE A 41 -1.51 6.04 2.95
CA PHE A 41 -0.39 6.97 3.11
C PHE A 41 -0.53 8.10 2.09
N GLU A 42 0.22 9.19 2.28
CA GLU A 42 0.18 10.36 1.37
C GLU A 42 0.37 10.00 -0.11
N ARG A 43 1.11 8.93 -0.44
CA ARG A 43 1.47 8.55 -1.81
C ARG A 43 1.21 7.10 -2.18
N ALA A 44 0.61 6.31 -1.30
CA ALA A 44 0.31 4.91 -1.57
C ALA A 44 -0.85 4.39 -0.73
N ARG A 45 -1.53 3.37 -1.25
CA ARG A 45 -2.44 2.50 -0.50
C ARG A 45 -1.83 1.12 -0.38
N PHE A 46 -1.87 0.55 0.81
CA PHE A 46 -1.40 -0.81 1.07
C PHE A 46 -2.62 -1.69 1.31
N GLU A 47 -2.77 -2.75 0.52
CA GLU A 47 -3.82 -3.76 0.68
C GLU A 47 -3.20 -5.10 1.07
N PHE A 48 -3.70 -5.74 2.12
CA PHE A 48 -3.28 -7.08 2.52
C PHE A 48 -4.15 -8.16 1.86
N HIS A 49 -3.50 -9.00 1.05
CA HIS A 49 -4.06 -10.10 0.27
C HIS A 49 -3.56 -11.45 0.81
N PRO A 50 -4.20 -12.01 1.85
CA PRO A 50 -3.78 -13.27 2.47
C PRO A 50 -3.87 -14.48 1.52
N GLU A 51 -4.57 -14.35 0.39
CA GLU A 51 -4.65 -15.35 -0.67
C GLU A 51 -3.35 -15.49 -1.47
N ASN A 52 -2.47 -14.49 -1.43
CA ASN A 52 -1.18 -14.51 -2.12
C ASN A 52 -0.08 -15.08 -1.22
N GLN A 53 0.93 -15.70 -1.83
CA GLN A 53 2.11 -16.13 -1.08
C GLN A 53 3.03 -14.92 -0.79
N PRO A 54 3.64 -14.83 0.41
CA PRO A 54 4.66 -13.83 0.69
C PRO A 54 5.80 -13.86 -0.33
N PRO A 55 6.37 -12.70 -0.72
CA PRO A 55 6.10 -11.36 -0.20
C PRO A 55 5.02 -10.58 -0.98
N TYR A 56 4.16 -11.25 -1.75
CA TYR A 56 3.15 -10.65 -2.62
C TYR A 56 1.77 -10.53 -1.95
N ASP A 57 1.71 -10.78 -0.65
CA ASP A 57 0.55 -10.66 0.23
C ASP A 57 0.28 -9.22 0.67
N VAL A 58 1.13 -8.26 0.30
CA VAL A 58 0.86 -6.82 0.41
C VAL A 58 1.01 -6.17 -0.95
N LEU A 59 -0.08 -5.62 -1.47
CA LEU A 59 -0.10 -4.92 -2.76
C LEU A 59 -0.13 -3.41 -2.55
N LEU A 60 0.59 -2.69 -3.43
CA LEU A 60 0.69 -1.23 -3.41
C LEU A 60 -0.18 -0.64 -4.54
N GLY A 61 -1.23 0.08 -4.16
CA GLY A 61 -1.96 0.97 -5.06
C GLY A 61 -1.25 2.32 -5.15
N LEU A 62 -0.69 2.65 -6.31
CA LEU A 62 -0.20 4.01 -6.57
C LEU A 62 -1.39 4.89 -6.99
N LEU A 63 -1.87 5.72 -6.07
CA LEU A 63 -3.02 6.63 -6.25
C LEU A 63 -2.94 7.50 -7.52
N GLY A 64 -1.73 7.80 -8.01
CA GLY A 64 -1.53 8.52 -9.26
C GLY A 64 -2.21 7.88 -10.48
N ARG A 65 -2.37 6.55 -10.50
CA ARG A 65 -3.08 5.83 -11.58
C ARG A 65 -4.60 5.81 -11.36
N GLU A 66 -5.05 5.70 -10.12
CA GLU A 66 -6.48 5.61 -9.78
C GLU A 66 -7.20 6.95 -9.90
N LEU A 67 -6.53 8.05 -9.52
CA LEU A 67 -7.09 9.41 -9.65
C LEU A 67 -7.05 9.94 -11.08
N SER A 68 -6.27 9.32 -11.98
CA SER A 68 -6.10 9.79 -13.36
C SER A 68 -7.27 9.43 -14.28
N GLY A 69 -8.20 8.56 -13.86
CA GLY A 69 -9.49 8.35 -14.52
C GLY A 69 -9.44 8.07 -16.03
N LYS A 70 -8.31 7.59 -16.56
CA LYS A 70 -8.21 7.22 -17.98
C LYS A 70 -8.04 5.70 -18.10
N PRO A 71 -8.91 5.03 -18.87
CA PRO A 71 -8.69 3.63 -19.24
C PRO A 71 -7.37 3.44 -19.99
#